data_AF-A0A6V7ITZ6-F1
#
_entry.id   AF-A0A6V7ITZ6-F1
#
_cell.length_a   1.000
_cell.length_b   1.000
_cell.length_c   1.000
_cell.angle_alpha   90.00
_cell.angle_beta   90.00
_cell.angle_gamma   90.00
#
_symmetry.space_group_name_H-M   'P 1'
#
loop_
_entity.id
_entity.type
_entity.pdbx_description
1 polymer ?
#
loop_
_entity_poly.entity_id
_entity_poly.type
_entity_poly.pdbx_seq_one_letter_code
_entity_poly.pdbx_strand_id
1 'polypeptide(L)' 'MTTPEATSSTTPSETKLFTRDVVAKHNTSNDTWLIIHNGVYDVTKFLNE' A
#
# COMPACT_ATOMS: atom_id res chain seq x y z
N MET A 1 -18.83 -12.87 27.62
CA MET A 1 -19.13 -11.51 27.13
C MET A 1 -17.90 -10.70 27.52
N THR A 2 -17.01 -10.31 26.61
CA THR A 2 -17.17 -9.16 25.69
C THR A 2 -16.21 -9.29 24.48
N THR A 3 -16.79 -9.24 23.27
CA THR A 3 -16.34 -8.69 21.97
C THR A 3 -14.87 -8.84 21.49
N PRO A 4 -14.59 -9.50 20.34
CA PRO A 4 -13.49 -9.12 19.47
C PRO A 4 -13.90 -7.88 18.67
N GLU A 5 -13.50 -6.71 19.13
CA GLU A 5 -13.77 -5.43 18.48
C GLU A 5 -12.81 -5.29 17.27
N ALA A 6 -13.38 -5.31 16.08
CA ALA A 6 -12.75 -4.72 14.92
C ALA A 6 -12.67 -3.20 15.15
N THR A 7 -11.48 -2.67 15.44
CA THR A 7 -11.23 -1.23 15.43
C THR A 7 -10.00 -0.93 14.60
N SER A 8 -10.27 -0.64 13.33
CA SER A 8 -9.48 0.23 12.47
C SER A 8 -9.19 1.54 13.19
N SER A 9 -7.92 1.89 13.40
CA SER A 9 -7.38 3.26 13.29
C SER A 9 -6.06 3.36 14.04
N THR A 10 -4.94 3.30 13.35
CA THR A 10 -3.76 4.10 13.73
C THR A 10 -2.95 4.32 12.45
N THR A 11 -3.00 5.56 12.00
CA THR A 11 -2.15 6.12 10.95
C THR A 11 -0.85 6.57 11.63
N PRO A 12 0.25 5.81 11.60
CA PRO A 12 1.55 6.44 11.53
C PRO A 12 1.77 6.78 10.06
N SER A 13 2.08 8.04 9.78
CA SER A 13 2.84 8.42 8.59
C SER A 13 4.21 7.78 8.69
N GLU A 14 4.22 6.46 8.54
CA GLU A 14 5.38 5.59 8.57
C GLU A 14 5.93 5.61 7.16
N THR A 15 7.13 6.16 7.01
CA THR A 15 7.88 6.10 5.76
C THR A 15 8.20 4.63 5.49
N LYS A 16 7.25 3.91 4.89
CA LYS A 16 7.43 2.51 4.50
C LYS A 16 8.50 2.47 3.41
N LEU A 17 9.66 1.94 3.79
CA LEU A 17 10.75 1.67 2.87
C LEU A 17 10.39 0.40 2.10
N PHE A 18 10.10 0.57 0.82
CA PHE A 18 9.85 -0.55 -0.08
C PHE A 18 11.13 -0.87 -0.85
N THR A 19 11.53 -2.13 -0.83
CA THR A 19 12.56 -2.64 -1.74
C THR A 19 11.95 -2.90 -3.11
N ARG A 20 12.77 -2.84 -4.16
CA ARG A 20 12.33 -3.14 -5.54
C ARG A 20 11.68 -4.52 -5.68
N ASP A 21 12.10 -5.50 -4.87
CA ASP A 21 11.51 -6.84 -4.82
C ASP A 21 10.05 -6.82 -4.34
N VAL A 22 9.77 -6.01 -3.29
CA VAL A 22 8.41 -5.81 -2.80
C VAL A 22 7.59 -5.11 -3.87
N VAL A 23 8.07 -3.99 -4.42
CA VAL A 23 7.34 -3.25 -5.47
C VAL A 23 7.05 -4.13 -6.70
N ALA A 24 7.97 -5.02 -7.09
CA ALA A 24 7.77 -5.95 -8.20
C ALA A 24 6.64 -6.97 -7.96
N LYS A 25 6.32 -7.30 -6.69
CA LYS A 25 5.18 -8.16 -6.34
C LYS A 25 3.85 -7.43 -6.42
N HIS A 26 3.84 -6.10 -6.35
CA HIS A 26 2.66 -5.25 -6.50
C HIS A 26 2.51 -4.80 -7.97
N ASN A 27 2.25 -5.77 -8.85
CA ASN A 27 2.07 -5.58 -10.30
C ASN A 27 0.69 -6.04 -10.82
N THR A 28 -0.30 -6.13 -9.94
CA THR A 28 -1.64 -6.65 -10.29
C THR A 28 -2.65 -5.51 -10.37
N SER A 29 -3.73 -5.68 -11.13
CA SER A 29 -4.74 -4.62 -11.33
C SER A 29 -5.38 -4.10 -10.03
N ASN A 30 -5.36 -4.89 -8.96
CA ASN A 30 -5.85 -4.52 -7.62
C ASN A 30 -4.74 -4.04 -6.67
N ASP A 31 -3.47 -4.07 -7.08
CA ASP A 31 -2.30 -3.66 -6.30
C ASP A 31 -1.17 -3.34 -7.29
N THR A 32 -1.15 -2.12 -7.83
CA THR A 32 -0.13 -1.64 -8.79
C THR A 32 0.58 -0.42 -8.24
N TRP A 33 1.90 -0.56 -8.08
CA TRP A 33 2.76 0.51 -7.61
C TRP A 33 3.75 0.95 -8.71
N LEU A 34 4.02 2.25 -8.78
CA LEU A 34 4.99 2.85 -9.69
C LEU A 34 6.19 3.41 -8.93
N ILE A 35 7.36 3.38 -9.57
CA ILE A 35 8.57 4.04 -9.06
C ILE A 35 8.87 5.23 -9.96
N ILE A 36 8.82 6.44 -9.41
CA ILE A 36 9.12 7.69 -10.13
C ILE A 36 10.17 8.45 -9.31
N HIS A 37 11.31 8.80 -9.91
CA HIS A 37 12.39 9.52 -9.22
C HIS A 37 12.82 8.87 -7.87
N ASN A 38 12.90 7.54 -7.83
CA ASN A 38 13.26 6.77 -6.63
C ASN A 38 12.25 6.89 -5.46
N GLY A 39 11.06 7.44 -5.71
CA GLY A 39 9.89 7.37 -4.84
C GLY A 39 8.92 6.28 -5.31
N VAL A 40 8.27 5.61 -4.37
CA VAL A 40 7.26 4.57 -4.65
C VAL A 40 5.88 5.19 -4.50
N TYR A 41 5.03 4.98 -5.51
CA TYR A 41 3.69 5.56 -5.63
C TYR A 41 2.68 4.43 -5.80
N ASP A 42 1.70 4.36 -4.90
CA ASP A 42 0.56 3.48 -5.06
C ASP A 42 -0.43 4.11 -6.05
N VAL A 43 -0.55 3.52 -7.25
CA VAL A 43 -1.52 3.97 -8.27
C VAL A 43 -2.74 3.08 -8.37
N THR A 44 -2.84 2.08 -7.49
CA THR A 44 -3.96 1.14 -7.41
C THR A 44 -5.32 1.83 -7.43
N LYS A 45 -5.43 2.94 -6.66
CA LYS A 45 -6.66 3.75 -6.60
C LYS A 45 -7.02 4.43 -7.92
N PHE A 46 -6.05 4.65 -8.80
CA PHE A 46 -6.26 5.25 -10.12
C PHE A 46 -6.60 4.23 -11.21
N LEU A 47 -6.26 2.95 -11.01
CA LEU A 47 -6.59 1.88 -11.97
C LEU A 47 -8.02 1.34 -11.80
N ASN A 48 -8.64 1.57 -10.65
CA ASN A 48 -9.99 1.13 -10.33
C ASN A 48 -11.05 2.25 -10.55
N GLU A 49 -10.75 3.23 -11.40
CA GLU A 49 -11.71 4.18 -11.99
C GLU A 49 -12.07 3.75 -13.41
#